data_AF-A0A7S2FRU1-F1
#
_entry.id   AF-A0A7S2FRU1-F1
#
_cell.length_a   1.000
_cell.length_b   1.000
_cell.length_c   1.000
_cell.angle_alpha   90.00
_cell.angle_beta   90.00
_cell.angle_gamma   90.00
#
_symmetry.space_group_name_H-M   'P 1'
#
loop_
_entity.id
_entity.type
_entity.pdbx_description
1 polymer ?
#
loop_
_entity_poly.entity_id
_entity_poly.type
_entity_poly.pdbx_seq_one_letter_code
_entity_poly.pdbx_strand_id
1 'polypeptide(L)'
;MSSTARTRTREPSRVRIYNEDHFETLLLDDDKSTQGGASPGKPETSRSGGGGTSRVEEERSAIKARSLRATERAREADLEEQRKRRFERHRDEAKRMQAESERQVRERLVMNSLRREDKFNHYYSDLVEGRRLASEIKTSLDLQDAAEQNKVRRQFEDWNQNVYGKLQNRISERLDRTTSHDINVKRRQEFQKFLDTTNSKGAIFRDIIIESEYDPLEPNRNCIKVDSSDVRDPCSRVVDKNLEESGMLDSPSAMAAAKMARTRDSLEVTMWGTGKIESTPHGFFAKIMANESKQGSKEKSKTWDSRIPFDHYNVAVGKAITDTEFPRGKRTAPQI
;
A
#
# COMPACT_ATOMS: atom_id res chain seq x y z
N MET A 1 14.79 34.81 29.25
CA MET A 1 15.79 34.14 30.12
C MET A 1 15.01 33.09 30.91
N SER A 2 15.18 31.78 30.78
CA SER A 2 16.36 30.96 30.49
C SER A 2 15.90 29.67 29.80
N SER A 3 16.65 29.23 28.78
CA SER A 3 16.45 27.98 28.05
C SER A 3 17.37 26.92 28.63
N THR A 4 16.82 25.82 29.15
CA THR A 4 17.59 24.65 29.58
C THR A 4 17.62 23.63 28.45
N ALA A 5 18.71 23.68 27.68
CA ALA A 5 19.05 22.69 26.66
C ALA A 5 19.40 21.34 27.32
N ARG A 6 18.65 20.30 26.97
CA ARG A 6 18.92 18.92 27.38
C ARG A 6 19.76 18.25 26.29
N THR A 7 21.06 18.11 26.52
CA THR A 7 21.98 17.38 25.65
C THR A 7 21.68 15.88 25.72
N ARG A 8 21.09 15.32 24.65
CA ARG A 8 21.00 13.87 24.46
C ARG A 8 22.35 13.36 23.92
N THR A 9 23.07 12.61 24.75
CA THR A 9 24.19 11.77 24.34
C THR A 9 23.70 10.74 23.31
N ARG A 10 24.22 10.82 22.08
CA ARG A 10 24.00 9.84 21.01
C ARG A 10 24.90 8.64 21.30
N GLU A 11 24.32 7.52 21.71
CA GLU A 11 25.00 6.24 21.61
C GLU A 11 25.20 5.88 20.12
N PRO A 12 26.34 5.28 19.73
CA PRO A 12 26.52 4.79 18.38
C PRO A 12 25.50 3.66 18.13
N SER A 13 24.66 3.86 17.12
CA SER A 13 23.67 2.89 16.67
C SER A 13 24.35 1.56 16.35
N ARG A 14 24.12 0.56 17.20
CA ARG A 14 24.44 -0.84 16.94
C ARG A 14 23.64 -1.30 15.72
N VAL A 15 24.31 -1.41 14.57
CA VAL A 15 23.75 -1.95 13.33
C VAL A 15 23.33 -3.39 13.61
N ARG A 16 22.02 -3.66 13.61
CA ARG A 16 21.50 -5.03 13.62
C ARG A 16 21.61 -5.58 12.20
N ILE A 17 22.59 -6.45 11.98
CA ILE A 17 22.74 -7.21 10.74
C ILE A 17 21.83 -8.43 10.87
N TYR A 18 20.76 -8.46 10.09
CA TYR A 18 19.94 -9.66 9.93
C TYR A 18 20.67 -10.61 8.98
N ASN A 19 21.50 -11.49 9.54
CA ASN A 19 21.97 -12.79 9.02
C ASN A 19 23.34 -13.09 9.65
N GLU A 20 23.34 -13.53 10.91
CA GLU A 20 24.56 -13.98 11.62
C GLU A 20 25.22 -15.18 10.90
N ASP A 21 24.42 -16.04 10.28
CA ASP A 21 24.88 -17.26 9.58
C ASP A 21 25.79 -16.98 8.36
N HIS A 22 25.71 -15.80 7.76
CA HIS A 22 26.56 -15.41 6.62
C HIS A 22 27.87 -14.74 7.04
N PHE A 23 28.00 -14.33 8.31
CA PHE A 23 29.22 -13.70 8.79
C PHE A 23 30.24 -14.75 9.27
N GLU A 24 29.79 -15.86 9.84
CA GLU A 24 30.67 -16.97 10.25
C GLU A 24 31.34 -17.67 9.05
N THR A 25 30.68 -17.70 7.89
CA THR A 25 31.24 -18.28 6.67
C THR A 25 32.41 -17.46 6.10
N LEU A 26 32.50 -16.16 6.42
CA LEU A 26 33.61 -15.31 6.00
C LEU A 26 34.81 -15.36 6.96
N LEU A 27 34.64 -15.90 8.17
CA LEU A 27 35.70 -16.03 9.18
C LEU A 27 36.39 -17.41 9.15
N LEU A 28 35.78 -18.42 8.52
CA LEU A 28 36.26 -19.80 8.53
C LEU A 28 37.13 -20.21 7.32
N ASP A 29 37.27 -19.34 6.32
CA ASP A 29 37.96 -19.67 5.06
C ASP A 29 39.45 -19.22 5.00
N ASP A 30 39.98 -18.58 6.04
CA ASP A 30 41.38 -18.10 6.05
C ASP A 30 42.41 -19.05 6.73
N ASP A 31 41.99 -20.22 7.24
CA ASP A 31 42.84 -21.05 8.13
C ASP A 31 43.27 -22.42 7.57
N LYS A 32 43.35 -22.60 6.24
CA LYS A 32 43.89 -23.84 5.65
C LYS A 32 44.86 -23.62 4.48
N SER A 33 46.00 -23.02 4.79
CA SER A 33 47.25 -23.41 4.11
C SER A 33 48.45 -23.08 4.99
N THR A 34 49.46 -23.95 4.99
CA THR A 34 50.80 -23.80 5.61
C THR A 34 51.02 -24.48 6.98
N GLN A 35 51.33 -25.78 6.95
CA GLN A 35 52.45 -26.43 7.67
C GLN A 35 52.51 -27.87 7.13
N GLY A 36 53.57 -28.37 6.51
CA GLY A 36 54.98 -28.23 6.85
C GLY A 36 55.48 -29.66 7.05
N GLY A 37 56.05 -30.24 5.99
CA GLY A 37 56.46 -31.64 5.92
C GLY A 37 57.53 -32.01 6.95
N ALA A 38 57.29 -33.11 7.66
CA ALA A 38 58.32 -33.84 8.40
C ALA A 38 58.91 -34.93 7.49
N SER A 39 60.23 -34.85 7.33
CA SER A 39 61.09 -35.71 6.53
C SER A 39 61.10 -37.17 7.04
N PRO A 40 60.94 -38.19 6.18
CA PRO A 40 61.24 -39.58 6.54
C PRO A 40 62.76 -39.80 6.57
N GLY A 41 63.19 -40.53 7.61
CA GLY A 41 64.58 -40.91 7.86
C GLY A 41 65.20 -41.82 6.80
N LYS A 42 66.53 -41.73 6.75
CA LYS A 42 67.47 -42.42 5.88
C LYS A 42 67.35 -43.96 5.95
N PRO A 43 67.63 -44.69 4.85
CA PRO A 43 68.00 -46.09 4.91
C PRO A 43 69.49 -46.27 5.28
N GLU A 44 69.75 -47.25 6.13
CA GLU A 44 71.06 -47.80 6.46
C GLU A 44 71.68 -48.50 5.24
N THR A 45 72.94 -48.21 4.94
CA THR A 45 73.87 -49.14 4.25
C THR A 45 75.30 -48.76 4.63
N SER A 46 75.83 -49.47 5.63
CA SER A 46 77.23 -49.42 6.04
C SER A 46 78.10 -50.23 5.08
N ARG A 47 79.25 -49.65 4.76
CA ARG A 47 80.31 -50.20 3.91
C ARG A 47 81.08 -51.34 4.58
N SER A 48 81.56 -52.23 3.74
CA SER A 48 82.65 -53.19 3.94
C SER A 48 84.00 -52.55 4.31
N GLY A 49 84.81 -53.24 5.12
CA GLY A 49 86.26 -53.10 5.21
C GLY A 49 86.85 -54.47 5.59
N GLY A 50 87.62 -55.12 4.72
CA GLY A 50 89.10 -55.02 4.62
C GLY A 50 89.63 -56.46 4.76
N GLY A 51 90.71 -56.93 4.14
CA GLY A 51 91.76 -56.36 3.32
C GLY A 51 92.88 -57.42 3.27
N GLY A 52 93.62 -57.48 2.18
CA GLY A 52 94.84 -58.28 2.13
C GLY A 52 95.23 -58.68 0.72
N THR A 53 96.04 -57.87 0.04
CA THR A 53 97.03 -58.38 -0.93
C THR A 53 98.17 -57.38 -1.15
N SER A 54 99.28 -57.97 -1.58
CA SER A 54 100.68 -57.55 -1.64
C SER A 54 101.07 -56.19 -2.25
N ARG A 55 102.15 -55.68 -1.63
CA ARG A 55 102.92 -54.44 -1.80
C ARG A 55 103.77 -54.34 -3.08
N VAL A 56 103.21 -54.45 -4.29
CA VAL A 56 103.98 -54.19 -5.55
C VAL A 56 103.19 -53.42 -6.64
N GLU A 57 101.91 -53.08 -6.48
CA GLU A 57 101.08 -52.38 -7.51
C GLU A 57 100.76 -50.89 -7.20
N GLU A 58 101.63 -50.19 -6.47
CA GLU A 58 101.31 -48.88 -5.87
C GLU A 58 101.57 -47.66 -6.80
N GLU A 59 102.31 -47.81 -7.90
CA GLU A 59 102.67 -46.66 -8.76
C GLU A 59 101.83 -46.52 -10.05
N ARG A 60 101.23 -47.60 -10.57
CA ARG A 60 100.32 -47.54 -11.74
C ARG A 60 98.84 -47.33 -11.36
N SER A 61 98.46 -47.67 -10.13
CA SER A 61 97.11 -47.50 -9.58
C SER A 61 96.80 -46.04 -9.17
N ALA A 62 97.82 -45.25 -8.80
CA ALA A 62 97.67 -43.84 -8.44
C ALA A 62 97.28 -42.94 -9.63
N ILE A 63 97.77 -43.24 -10.85
CA ILE A 63 97.43 -42.48 -12.07
C ILE A 63 96.02 -42.84 -12.57
N LYS A 64 95.65 -44.14 -12.55
CA LYS A 64 94.28 -44.58 -12.87
C LYS A 64 93.25 -44.08 -11.86
N ALA A 65 93.57 -44.10 -10.56
CA ALA A 65 92.70 -43.57 -9.50
C ALA A 65 92.52 -42.05 -9.59
N ARG A 66 93.53 -41.29 -10.04
CA ARG A 66 93.38 -39.85 -10.35
C ARG A 66 92.50 -39.61 -11.57
N SER A 67 92.61 -40.43 -12.63
CA SER A 67 91.74 -40.31 -13.81
C SER A 67 90.28 -40.68 -13.50
N LEU A 68 90.04 -41.73 -12.71
CA LEU A 68 88.71 -42.16 -12.29
C LEU A 68 88.04 -41.12 -11.38
N ARG A 69 88.78 -40.57 -10.41
CA ARG A 69 88.30 -39.47 -9.56
C ARG A 69 88.04 -38.19 -10.36
N ALA A 70 88.81 -37.93 -11.42
CA ALA A 70 88.54 -36.80 -12.31
C ALA A 70 87.27 -37.02 -13.14
N THR A 71 87.02 -38.24 -13.62
CA THR A 71 85.77 -38.58 -14.34
C THR A 71 84.54 -38.65 -13.42
N GLU A 72 84.70 -39.10 -12.17
CA GLU A 72 83.64 -39.10 -11.16
C GLU A 72 83.29 -37.67 -10.73
N ARG A 73 84.30 -36.81 -10.48
CA ARG A 73 84.07 -35.37 -10.22
C ARG A 73 83.41 -34.67 -11.39
N ALA A 74 83.72 -35.03 -12.63
CA ALA A 74 83.05 -34.49 -13.81
C ALA A 74 81.57 -34.94 -13.86
N ARG A 75 81.27 -36.21 -13.57
CA ARG A 75 79.89 -36.72 -13.49
C ARG A 75 79.10 -36.13 -12.33
N GLU A 76 79.73 -35.94 -11.17
CA GLU A 76 79.12 -35.27 -10.01
C GLU A 76 78.85 -33.80 -10.32
N ALA A 77 79.78 -33.10 -10.96
CA ALA A 77 79.57 -31.72 -11.41
C ALA A 77 78.42 -31.62 -12.43
N ASP A 78 78.34 -32.55 -13.40
CA ASP A 78 77.24 -32.61 -14.37
C ASP A 78 75.88 -32.91 -13.69
N LEU A 79 75.86 -33.80 -12.69
CA LEU A 79 74.65 -34.10 -11.91
C LEU A 79 74.20 -32.93 -11.03
N GLU A 80 75.16 -32.23 -10.41
CA GLU A 80 74.89 -31.00 -9.67
C GLU A 80 74.39 -29.88 -10.58
N GLU A 81 74.97 -29.75 -11.78
CA GLU A 81 74.50 -28.78 -12.77
C GLU A 81 73.09 -29.13 -13.25
N GLN A 82 72.79 -30.39 -13.50
CA GLN A 82 71.42 -30.83 -13.81
C GLN A 82 70.44 -30.57 -12.66
N ARG A 83 70.86 -30.73 -11.41
CA ARG A 83 70.04 -30.45 -10.22
C ARG A 83 69.76 -28.95 -10.09
N LYS A 84 70.78 -28.10 -10.29
CA LYS A 84 70.63 -26.63 -10.31
C LYS A 84 69.68 -26.18 -11.42
N ARG A 85 69.85 -26.68 -12.64
CA ARG A 85 68.95 -26.37 -13.78
C ARG A 85 67.51 -26.84 -13.57
N ARG A 86 67.29 -27.94 -12.85
CA ARG A 86 65.93 -28.40 -12.49
C ARG A 86 65.33 -27.52 -11.39
N PHE A 87 66.12 -27.15 -10.39
CA PHE A 87 65.69 -26.25 -9.32
C PHE A 87 65.34 -24.86 -9.85
N GLU A 88 66.15 -24.31 -10.76
CA GLU A 88 65.89 -23.03 -11.41
C GLU A 88 64.61 -23.08 -12.26
N ARG A 89 64.42 -24.15 -13.06
CA ARG A 89 63.18 -24.35 -13.82
C ARG A 89 61.95 -24.42 -12.92
N HIS A 90 62.00 -25.21 -11.84
CA HIS A 90 60.89 -25.31 -10.90
C HIS A 90 60.63 -23.98 -10.17
N ARG A 91 61.68 -23.22 -9.86
CA ARG A 91 61.56 -21.88 -9.25
C ARG A 91 60.90 -20.89 -10.21
N ASP A 92 61.28 -20.90 -11.47
CA ASP A 92 60.72 -20.01 -12.49
C ASP A 92 59.30 -20.42 -12.87
N GLU A 93 59.00 -21.72 -12.93
CA GLU A 93 57.64 -22.25 -13.10
C GLU A 93 56.75 -21.87 -11.91
N ALA A 94 57.23 -22.00 -10.67
CA ALA A 94 56.49 -21.59 -9.47
C ALA A 94 56.21 -20.08 -9.47
N LYS A 95 57.18 -19.25 -9.87
CA LYS A 95 56.98 -17.79 -10.02
C LYS A 95 55.97 -17.46 -11.12
N ARG A 96 56.00 -18.17 -12.25
CA ARG A 96 55.02 -18.00 -13.34
C ARG A 96 53.61 -18.38 -12.89
N MET A 97 53.47 -19.54 -12.25
CA MET A 97 52.20 -19.99 -11.68
C MET A 97 51.65 -19.03 -10.63
N GLN A 98 52.52 -18.45 -9.79
CA GLN A 98 52.12 -17.45 -8.81
C GLN A 98 51.72 -16.12 -9.48
N ALA A 99 52.46 -15.66 -10.49
CA ALA A 99 52.09 -14.45 -11.22
C ALA A 99 50.76 -14.60 -11.98
N GLU A 100 50.49 -15.79 -12.55
CA GLU A 100 49.23 -16.11 -13.22
C GLU A 100 48.07 -16.20 -12.22
N SER A 101 48.28 -16.83 -11.05
CA SER A 101 47.24 -16.90 -10.01
C SER A 101 46.91 -15.52 -9.45
N GLU A 102 47.91 -14.68 -9.18
CA GLU A 102 47.72 -13.30 -8.75
C GLU A 102 46.95 -12.47 -9.80
N ARG A 103 47.25 -12.67 -11.09
CA ARG A 103 46.53 -12.00 -12.17
C ARG A 103 45.07 -12.44 -12.21
N GLN A 104 44.79 -13.74 -12.10
CA GLN A 104 43.42 -14.26 -12.07
C GLN A 104 42.65 -13.73 -10.85
N VAL A 105 43.29 -13.64 -9.68
CA VAL A 105 42.66 -13.06 -8.48
C VAL A 105 42.32 -11.58 -8.69
N ARG A 106 43.24 -10.79 -9.27
CA ARG A 106 42.97 -9.37 -9.60
C ARG A 106 41.82 -9.23 -10.59
N GLU A 107 41.80 -10.03 -11.65
CA GLU A 107 40.72 -10.02 -12.65
C GLU A 107 39.37 -10.38 -12.01
N ARG A 108 39.34 -11.38 -11.11
CA ARG A 108 38.12 -11.73 -10.35
C ARG A 108 37.65 -10.61 -9.43
N LEU A 109 38.57 -9.92 -8.75
CA LEU A 109 38.24 -8.80 -7.88
C LEU A 109 37.63 -7.64 -8.68
N VAL A 110 38.19 -7.32 -9.85
CA VAL A 110 37.64 -6.29 -10.75
C VAL A 110 36.27 -6.69 -11.29
N MET A 111 36.10 -7.94 -11.72
CA MET A 111 34.79 -8.42 -12.18
C MET A 111 33.75 -8.40 -11.05
N ASN A 112 34.15 -8.69 -9.81
CA ASN A 112 33.25 -8.63 -8.66
C ASN A 112 32.95 -7.19 -8.23
N SER A 113 33.88 -6.24 -8.39
CA SER A 113 33.58 -4.82 -8.17
C SER A 113 32.60 -4.29 -9.22
N LEU A 114 32.82 -4.60 -10.50
CA LEU A 114 31.92 -4.20 -11.59
C LEU A 114 30.50 -4.76 -11.38
N ARG A 115 30.38 -6.05 -11.04
CA ARG A 115 29.06 -6.64 -10.74
C ARG A 115 28.36 -5.99 -9.54
N ARG A 116 29.11 -5.54 -8.53
CA ARG A 116 28.54 -4.81 -7.39
C ARG A 116 28.08 -3.42 -7.80
N GLU A 117 28.86 -2.75 -8.62
CA GLU A 117 28.53 -1.43 -9.17
C GLU A 117 27.30 -1.48 -10.08
N ASP A 118 27.21 -2.48 -10.96
CA ASP A 118 26.03 -2.70 -11.81
C ASP A 118 24.76 -2.90 -10.98
N LYS A 119 24.83 -3.74 -9.94
CA LYS A 119 23.71 -3.96 -9.01
C LYS A 119 23.35 -2.67 -8.27
N PHE A 120 24.35 -1.92 -7.83
CA PHE A 120 24.13 -0.64 -7.14
C PHE A 120 23.42 0.35 -8.08
N ASN A 121 23.90 0.49 -9.31
CA ASN A 121 23.31 1.38 -10.32
C ASN A 121 21.86 0.98 -10.64
N HIS A 122 21.59 -0.32 -10.74
CA HIS A 122 20.22 -0.83 -10.93
C HIS A 122 19.30 -0.44 -9.76
N TYR A 123 19.68 -0.76 -8.51
CA TYR A 123 18.86 -0.40 -7.35
C TYR A 123 18.72 1.10 -7.14
N TYR A 124 19.75 1.87 -7.49
CA TYR A 124 19.70 3.33 -7.46
C TYR A 124 18.71 3.87 -8.48
N SER A 125 18.72 3.35 -9.72
CA SER A 125 17.75 3.71 -10.76
C SER A 125 16.32 3.41 -10.30
N ASP A 126 16.08 2.20 -9.79
CA ASP A 126 14.77 1.78 -9.28
C ASP A 126 14.28 2.70 -8.15
N LEU A 127 15.19 3.12 -7.25
CA LEU A 127 14.86 4.05 -6.16
C LEU A 127 14.50 5.44 -6.69
N VAL A 128 15.23 5.95 -7.68
CA VAL A 128 14.97 7.26 -8.30
C VAL A 128 13.64 7.21 -9.05
N GLU A 129 13.37 6.15 -9.79
CA GLU A 129 12.09 5.94 -10.47
C GLU A 129 10.94 5.81 -9.48
N GLY A 130 11.11 5.06 -8.40
CA GLY A 130 10.14 4.94 -7.33
C GLY A 130 9.82 6.28 -6.66
N ARG A 131 10.84 7.13 -6.43
CA ARG A 131 10.64 8.50 -5.92
C ARG A 131 9.91 9.40 -6.91
N ARG A 132 10.21 9.28 -8.21
CA ARG A 132 9.50 10.02 -9.26
C ARG A 132 8.02 9.62 -9.28
N LEU A 133 7.73 8.32 -9.31
CA LEU A 133 6.36 7.80 -9.29
C LEU A 133 5.60 8.25 -8.04
N ALA A 134 6.22 8.17 -6.86
CA ALA A 134 5.61 8.63 -5.61
C ALA A 134 5.29 10.14 -5.65
N SER A 135 6.18 10.94 -6.27
CA SER A 135 5.96 12.38 -6.45
C SER A 135 4.81 12.65 -7.41
N GLU A 136 4.72 11.91 -8.52
CA GLU A 136 3.61 12.01 -9.47
C GLU A 136 2.27 11.64 -8.83
N ILE A 137 2.22 10.53 -8.09
CA ILE A 137 1.03 10.13 -7.34
C ILE A 137 0.63 11.23 -6.35
N LYS A 138 1.60 11.78 -5.60
CA LYS A 138 1.33 12.88 -4.68
C LYS A 138 0.74 14.08 -5.40
N THR A 139 1.34 14.52 -6.51
CA THR A 139 0.81 15.66 -7.28
C THR A 139 -0.59 15.39 -7.82
N SER A 140 -0.88 14.16 -8.24
CA SER A 140 -2.22 13.78 -8.70
C SER A 140 -3.24 13.82 -7.58
N LEU A 141 -2.88 13.37 -6.37
CA LEU A 141 -3.73 13.43 -5.19
C LEU A 141 -3.98 14.89 -4.78
N ASP A 142 -2.92 15.71 -4.72
CA ASP A 142 -3.03 17.13 -4.39
C ASP A 142 -3.94 17.88 -5.39
N LEU A 143 -3.86 17.54 -6.69
CA LEU A 143 -4.75 18.09 -7.72
C LEU A 143 -6.20 17.62 -7.54
N GLN A 144 -6.42 16.36 -7.17
CA GLN A 144 -7.76 15.85 -6.89
C GLN A 144 -8.37 16.55 -5.68
N ASP A 145 -7.62 16.66 -4.58
CA ASP A 145 -8.06 17.36 -3.37
C ASP A 145 -8.41 18.82 -3.67
N ALA A 146 -7.57 19.51 -4.44
CA ALA A 146 -7.84 20.88 -4.88
C ALA A 146 -9.09 20.97 -5.78
N ALA A 147 -9.31 19.99 -6.66
CA ALA A 147 -10.50 19.94 -7.50
C ALA A 147 -11.78 19.72 -6.67
N GLU A 148 -11.73 18.85 -5.65
CA GLU A 148 -12.84 18.61 -4.74
C GLU A 148 -13.17 19.86 -3.91
N GLN A 149 -12.16 20.52 -3.33
CA GLN A 149 -12.35 21.78 -2.61
C GLN A 149 -12.95 22.87 -3.51
N ASN A 150 -12.45 23.00 -4.74
CA ASN A 150 -12.99 23.96 -5.71
C ASN A 150 -14.43 23.62 -6.10
N LYS A 151 -14.78 22.35 -6.24
CA LYS A 151 -16.15 21.92 -6.52
C LYS A 151 -17.09 22.31 -5.39
N VAL A 152 -16.72 22.03 -4.13
CA VAL A 152 -17.52 22.41 -2.96
C VAL A 152 -17.67 23.93 -2.87
N ARG A 153 -16.58 24.68 -3.08
CA ARG A 153 -16.61 26.14 -3.09
C ARG A 153 -17.56 26.68 -4.17
N ARG A 154 -17.48 26.18 -5.40
CA ARG A 154 -18.38 26.58 -6.49
C ARG A 154 -19.83 26.24 -6.18
N GLN A 155 -20.09 25.05 -5.66
CA GLN A 155 -21.44 24.66 -5.23
C GLN A 155 -21.98 25.59 -4.14
N PHE A 156 -21.13 25.99 -3.18
CA PHE A 156 -21.50 26.97 -2.17
C PHE A 156 -21.78 28.34 -2.76
N GLU A 157 -20.91 28.85 -3.64
CA GLU A 157 -21.12 30.14 -4.31
C GLU A 157 -22.41 30.14 -5.14
N ASP A 158 -22.65 29.08 -5.90
CA ASP A 158 -23.87 28.87 -6.69
C ASP A 158 -25.10 28.79 -5.79
N TRP A 159 -25.05 28.04 -4.68
CA TRP A 159 -26.15 27.93 -3.73
C TRP A 159 -26.43 29.27 -3.06
N ASN A 160 -25.38 29.97 -2.64
CA ASN A 160 -25.49 31.25 -1.97
C ASN A 160 -26.14 32.31 -2.89
N GLN A 161 -25.80 32.32 -4.18
CA GLN A 161 -26.39 33.24 -5.14
C GLN A 161 -27.81 32.82 -5.56
N ASN A 162 -28.00 31.56 -5.93
CA ASN A 162 -29.24 31.10 -6.58
C ASN A 162 -30.33 30.74 -5.58
N VAL A 163 -29.98 30.31 -4.37
CA VAL A 163 -30.93 29.89 -3.33
C VAL A 163 -31.02 30.95 -2.24
N TYR A 164 -29.93 31.12 -1.48
CA TYR A 164 -29.94 32.00 -0.32
C TYR A 164 -30.23 33.45 -0.71
N GLY A 165 -29.48 34.00 -1.67
CA GLY A 165 -29.65 35.37 -2.13
C GLY A 165 -31.05 35.65 -2.67
N LYS A 166 -31.62 34.76 -3.49
CA LYS A 166 -32.98 34.93 -4.00
C LYS A 166 -34.03 34.89 -2.90
N LEU A 167 -33.94 33.92 -1.98
CA LEU A 167 -34.89 33.81 -0.87
C LEU A 167 -34.76 34.99 0.09
N GLN A 168 -33.54 35.36 0.47
CA GLN A 168 -33.26 36.50 1.33
C GLN A 168 -33.79 37.79 0.71
N ASN A 169 -33.54 38.05 -0.57
CA ASN A 169 -34.05 39.23 -1.26
C ASN A 169 -35.58 39.27 -1.29
N ARG A 170 -36.25 38.14 -1.53
CA ARG A 170 -37.72 38.05 -1.48
C ARG A 170 -38.27 38.30 -0.07
N ILE A 171 -37.59 37.80 0.97
CA ILE A 171 -37.96 38.05 2.37
C ILE A 171 -37.76 39.53 2.70
N SER A 172 -36.61 40.10 2.36
CA SER A 172 -36.31 41.53 2.53
C SER A 172 -37.32 42.39 1.81
N GLU A 173 -37.67 42.09 0.56
CA GLU A 173 -38.67 42.84 -0.18
C GLU A 173 -40.06 42.79 0.48
N ARG A 174 -40.49 41.63 0.99
CA ARG A 174 -41.76 41.53 1.74
C ARG A 174 -41.69 42.24 3.10
N LEU A 175 -40.54 42.22 3.75
CA LEU A 175 -40.31 42.90 5.01
C LEU A 175 -40.32 44.42 4.83
N ASP A 176 -39.66 44.92 3.78
CA ASP A 176 -39.58 46.35 3.44
C ASP A 176 -40.95 46.90 3.02
N ARG A 177 -41.78 46.09 2.35
CA ARG A 177 -43.19 46.42 2.08
C ARG A 177 -44.03 46.50 3.36
N THR A 178 -43.63 45.81 4.43
CA THR A 178 -44.39 45.79 5.69
C THR A 178 -43.99 47.00 6.52
N THR A 179 -44.85 48.03 6.54
CA THR A 179 -44.56 49.26 7.28
C THR A 179 -44.70 49.02 8.79
N SER A 180 -43.91 49.73 9.60
CA SER A 180 -44.08 49.74 11.07
C SER A 180 -45.52 50.03 11.51
N HIS A 181 -46.23 50.88 10.75
CA HIS A 181 -47.64 51.15 10.96
C HIS A 181 -48.51 49.88 10.85
N ASP A 182 -48.33 49.08 9.78
CA ASP A 182 -49.09 47.86 9.54
C ASP A 182 -48.83 46.81 10.62
N ILE A 183 -47.58 46.72 11.09
CA ILE A 183 -47.20 45.86 12.23
C ILE A 183 -47.94 46.29 13.49
N ASN A 184 -48.01 47.59 13.76
CA ASN A 184 -48.71 48.13 14.93
C ASN A 184 -50.24 48.00 14.83
N VAL A 185 -50.80 48.08 13.62
CA VAL A 185 -52.23 47.80 13.37
C VAL A 185 -52.54 46.34 13.65
N LYS A 186 -51.76 45.40 13.09
CA LYS A 186 -51.91 43.97 13.37
C LYS A 186 -51.76 43.66 14.86
N ARG A 187 -50.74 44.21 15.52
CA ARG A 187 -50.54 44.03 16.97
C ARG A 187 -51.76 44.50 17.77
N ARG A 188 -52.34 45.65 17.42
CA ARG A 188 -53.56 46.16 18.06
C ARG A 188 -54.78 45.28 17.78
N GLN A 189 -54.93 44.77 16.57
CA GLN A 189 -56.03 43.84 16.22
C GLN A 189 -55.93 42.53 17.00
N GLU A 190 -54.75 41.93 17.09
CA GLU A 190 -54.56 40.69 17.87
C GLU A 190 -54.76 40.94 19.37
N PHE A 191 -54.30 42.09 19.88
CA PHE A 191 -54.57 42.47 21.27
C PHE A 191 -56.05 42.73 21.53
N GLN A 192 -56.76 43.33 20.57
CA GLN A 192 -58.20 43.54 20.67
C GLN A 192 -58.96 42.20 20.67
N LYS A 193 -58.60 41.25 19.79
CA LYS A 193 -59.16 39.88 19.82
C LYS A 193 -58.99 39.24 21.19
N PHE A 194 -57.81 39.37 21.78
CA PHE A 194 -57.56 38.87 23.14
C PHE A 194 -58.47 39.53 24.19
N LEU A 195 -58.65 40.85 24.15
CA LEU A 195 -59.56 41.56 25.05
C LEU A 195 -61.02 41.15 24.86
N ASP A 196 -61.47 41.01 23.60
CA ASP A 196 -62.84 40.63 23.26
C ASP A 196 -63.16 39.21 23.76
N THR A 197 -62.23 38.26 23.57
CA THR A 197 -62.37 36.90 24.12
C THR A 197 -62.34 36.90 25.66
N THR A 198 -61.47 37.70 26.27
CA THR A 198 -61.38 37.79 27.74
C THR A 198 -62.67 38.34 28.35
N ASN A 199 -63.23 39.39 27.75
CA ASN A 199 -64.43 40.08 28.23
C ASN A 199 -65.72 39.26 28.00
N SER A 200 -65.77 38.41 26.97
CA SER A 200 -66.94 37.59 26.65
C SER A 200 -67.06 36.33 27.51
N LYS A 201 -65.93 35.71 27.90
CA LYS A 201 -65.93 34.42 28.63
C LYS A 201 -65.50 34.52 30.10
N GLY A 202 -65.05 35.69 30.56
CA GLY A 202 -64.63 35.94 31.94
C GLY A 202 -63.23 35.42 32.29
N ALA A 203 -62.72 34.39 31.61
CA ALA A 203 -61.33 33.92 31.72
C ALA A 203 -60.86 33.14 30.48
N ILE A 204 -59.60 33.36 30.08
CA ILE A 204 -58.90 32.55 29.07
C ILE A 204 -57.90 31.65 29.81
N PHE A 205 -57.96 30.34 29.55
CA PHE A 205 -57.01 29.37 30.11
C PHE A 205 -55.67 29.46 29.38
N ARG A 206 -54.57 29.49 30.14
CA ARG A 206 -53.21 29.65 29.56
C ARG A 206 -52.60 28.33 29.09
N ASP A 207 -53.12 27.22 29.60
CA ASP A 207 -52.62 25.86 29.47
C ASP A 207 -53.37 25.04 28.42
N ILE A 208 -54.53 25.51 27.96
CA ILE A 208 -55.35 24.84 26.95
C ILE A 208 -55.65 25.83 25.83
N ILE A 209 -55.27 25.48 24.60
CA ILE A 209 -55.62 26.26 23.40
C ILE A 209 -56.92 25.71 22.84
N ILE A 210 -57.95 26.56 22.77
CA ILE A 210 -59.22 26.25 22.12
C ILE A 210 -59.26 27.04 20.82
N GLU A 211 -58.89 26.39 19.70
CA GLU A 211 -58.76 27.04 18.39
C GLU A 211 -60.06 27.71 17.90
N SER A 212 -61.23 27.21 18.35
CA SER A 212 -62.53 27.79 18.01
C SER A 212 -62.84 29.10 18.73
N GLU A 213 -62.10 29.44 19.79
CA GLU A 213 -62.38 30.62 20.63
C GLU A 213 -61.29 31.68 20.51
N TYR A 214 -60.03 31.27 20.71
CA TYR A 214 -58.87 32.15 20.58
C TYR A 214 -57.60 31.32 20.49
N ASP A 215 -56.89 31.43 19.37
CA ASP A 215 -55.57 30.82 19.19
C ASP A 215 -54.47 31.88 19.38
N PRO A 216 -53.67 31.82 20.46
CA PRO A 216 -52.57 32.75 20.67
C PRO A 216 -51.41 32.56 19.67
N LEU A 217 -51.39 31.49 18.87
CA LEU A 217 -50.34 31.18 17.89
C LEU A 217 -50.70 31.58 16.46
N GLU A 218 -51.92 32.04 16.20
CA GLU A 218 -52.38 32.63 14.93
C GLU A 218 -51.40 33.67 14.36
N PRO A 219 -50.87 34.63 15.16
CA PRO A 219 -49.93 35.62 14.66
C PRO A 219 -48.63 35.01 14.11
N ASN A 220 -48.17 33.90 14.69
CA ASN A 220 -46.97 33.19 14.24
C ASN A 220 -47.24 32.41 12.94
N ARG A 221 -48.46 31.91 12.75
CA ARG A 221 -48.89 31.24 11.49
C ARG A 221 -48.94 32.23 10.31
N ASN A 222 -49.16 33.51 10.61
CA ASN A 222 -49.25 34.62 9.66
C ASN A 222 -47.89 35.32 9.39
N CYS A 223 -46.79 34.61 9.63
CA CYS A 223 -45.44 35.07 9.30
C CYS A 223 -45.21 35.23 7.78
N ILE A 224 -44.15 35.97 7.41
CA ILE A 224 -43.77 36.16 6.02
C ILE A 224 -43.34 34.81 5.43
N LYS A 225 -44.19 34.23 4.60
CA LYS A 225 -43.90 33.04 3.81
C LYS A 225 -43.49 33.45 2.39
N VAL A 226 -42.43 32.85 1.86
CA VAL A 226 -41.93 33.10 0.52
C VAL A 226 -41.93 31.79 -0.26
N ASP A 227 -42.43 31.84 -1.50
CA ASP A 227 -42.46 30.68 -2.37
C ASP A 227 -41.04 30.30 -2.85
N SER A 228 -40.72 29.02 -2.77
CA SER A 228 -39.42 28.45 -3.16
C SER A 228 -39.45 27.66 -4.46
N SER A 229 -40.59 27.61 -5.17
CA SER A 229 -40.81 26.74 -6.33
C SER A 229 -39.89 27.01 -7.53
N ASP A 230 -39.44 28.25 -7.70
CA ASP A 230 -38.58 28.69 -8.82
C ASP A 230 -37.08 28.73 -8.45
N VAL A 231 -36.71 28.25 -7.26
CA VAL A 231 -35.33 28.30 -6.79
C VAL A 231 -34.59 27.05 -7.27
N ARG A 232 -33.53 27.26 -8.07
CA ARG A 232 -32.65 26.19 -8.56
C ARG A 232 -31.58 25.90 -7.53
N ASP A 233 -31.66 24.74 -6.87
CA ASP A 233 -30.71 24.31 -5.85
C ASP A 233 -29.60 23.45 -6.47
N PRO A 234 -28.31 23.86 -6.39
CA PRO A 234 -27.21 23.03 -6.91
C PRO A 234 -27.11 21.65 -6.24
N CYS A 235 -27.64 21.47 -5.02
CA CYS A 235 -27.71 20.18 -4.34
C CYS A 235 -28.83 19.28 -4.88
N SER A 236 -29.88 19.85 -5.50
CA SER A 236 -30.95 19.10 -6.17
C SER A 236 -30.66 18.82 -7.64
N ARG A 237 -29.48 19.21 -8.17
CA ARG A 237 -29.14 19.11 -9.60
C ARG A 237 -29.41 17.75 -10.23
N VAL A 238 -29.30 16.65 -9.49
CA VAL A 238 -29.61 15.30 -9.98
C VAL A 238 -31.12 15.14 -10.24
N VAL A 239 -31.96 15.66 -9.35
CA VAL A 239 -33.41 15.69 -9.50
C VAL A 239 -33.80 16.67 -10.61
N ASP A 240 -33.22 17.86 -10.61
CA ASP A 240 -33.48 18.88 -11.62
C ASP A 240 -33.09 18.40 -13.02
N LYS A 241 -31.94 17.72 -13.16
CA LYS A 241 -31.49 17.13 -14.43
C LYS A 241 -32.46 16.05 -14.91
N ASN A 242 -32.92 15.17 -14.03
CA ASN A 242 -33.89 14.14 -14.40
C ASN A 242 -35.24 14.77 -14.83
N LEU A 243 -35.65 15.84 -14.15
CA LEU A 243 -36.83 16.60 -14.53
C LEU A 243 -36.66 17.28 -15.90
N GLU A 244 -35.50 17.89 -16.15
CA GLU A 244 -35.14 18.49 -17.45
C GLU A 244 -35.14 17.44 -18.57
N GLU A 245 -34.49 16.29 -18.37
CA GLU A 245 -34.42 15.19 -19.34
C GLU A 245 -35.79 14.55 -19.60
N SER A 246 -36.58 14.32 -18.56
CA SER A 246 -37.93 13.77 -18.68
C SER A 246 -38.91 14.76 -19.32
N GLY A 247 -38.70 16.07 -19.12
CA GLY A 247 -39.48 17.12 -19.78
C GLY A 247 -39.21 17.26 -21.27
N MET A 248 -38.06 16.76 -21.77
CA MET A 248 -37.76 16.69 -23.20
C MET A 248 -38.49 15.52 -23.91
N LEU A 249 -39.00 14.55 -23.16
CA LEU A 249 -39.86 13.50 -23.70
C LEU A 249 -41.28 14.06 -23.79
N ASP A 250 -41.80 14.23 -25.01
CA ASP A 250 -43.13 14.77 -25.36
C ASP A 250 -44.30 13.86 -24.94
N SER A 251 -44.17 13.14 -23.82
CA SER A 251 -45.20 12.29 -23.24
C SER A 251 -45.78 12.94 -21.98
N PRO A 252 -47.08 13.26 -21.95
CA PRO A 252 -47.72 13.82 -20.75
C PRO A 252 -47.63 12.89 -19.53
N SER A 253 -47.48 11.57 -19.77
CA SER A 253 -47.21 10.58 -18.72
C SER A 253 -45.80 10.73 -18.14
N ALA A 254 -44.79 11.00 -18.98
CA ALA A 254 -43.42 11.22 -18.55
C ALA A 254 -43.28 12.52 -17.74
N MET A 255 -44.01 13.58 -18.11
CA MET A 255 -44.00 14.86 -17.40
C MET A 255 -44.65 14.77 -16.00
N ALA A 256 -45.71 13.96 -15.85
CA ALA A 256 -46.32 13.68 -14.55
C ALA A 256 -45.43 12.79 -13.67
N ALA A 257 -44.81 11.77 -14.26
CA ALA A 257 -43.84 10.91 -13.58
C ALA A 257 -42.60 11.69 -13.11
N ALA A 258 -42.11 12.64 -13.91
CA ALA A 258 -40.97 13.50 -13.58
C ALA A 258 -41.25 14.38 -12.34
N LYS A 259 -42.45 14.95 -12.22
CA LYS A 259 -42.86 15.71 -11.02
C LYS A 259 -42.96 14.84 -9.76
N MET A 260 -43.18 13.54 -9.92
CA MET A 260 -43.21 12.57 -8.81
C MET A 260 -41.84 11.95 -8.51
N ALA A 261 -40.88 12.02 -9.44
CA ALA A 261 -39.52 11.50 -9.28
C ALA A 261 -38.67 12.41 -8.36
N ARG A 262 -38.91 12.29 -7.04
CA ARG A 262 -38.14 13.01 -6.01
C ARG A 262 -36.74 12.42 -5.76
N THR A 263 -36.44 11.28 -6.37
CA THR A 263 -35.20 10.53 -6.16
C THR A 263 -34.74 9.89 -7.46
N ARG A 264 -33.46 9.52 -7.52
CA ARG A 264 -32.91 8.61 -8.54
C ARG A 264 -33.88 7.45 -8.74
N ASP A 265 -34.13 7.05 -9.99
CA ASP A 265 -34.93 5.87 -10.32
C ASP A 265 -34.33 4.63 -9.66
N SER A 266 -34.73 4.41 -8.41
CA SER A 266 -34.42 3.23 -7.64
C SER A 266 -35.59 2.29 -7.81
N LEU A 267 -35.30 1.06 -8.20
CA LEU A 267 -36.30 0.01 -8.24
C LEU A 267 -37.05 -0.03 -6.90
N GLU A 268 -38.38 0.01 -6.96
CA GLU A 268 -39.26 0.00 -5.78
C GLU A 268 -38.87 -1.15 -4.85
N VAL A 269 -38.79 -0.92 -3.53
CA VAL A 269 -38.34 -1.90 -2.53
C VAL A 269 -39.11 -3.23 -2.63
N THR A 270 -40.39 -3.18 -2.99
CA THR A 270 -41.26 -4.36 -3.18
C THR A 270 -40.85 -5.25 -4.36
N MET A 271 -40.09 -4.70 -5.32
CA MET A 271 -39.56 -5.40 -6.50
C MET A 271 -38.15 -5.99 -6.27
N TRP A 272 -37.54 -5.77 -5.10
CA TRP A 272 -36.25 -6.37 -4.73
C TRP A 272 -36.34 -7.85 -4.30
N GLY A 273 -37.56 -8.39 -4.17
CA GLY A 273 -37.75 -9.80 -3.84
C GLY A 273 -37.13 -10.75 -4.88
N THR A 274 -36.53 -11.84 -4.40
CA THR A 274 -35.98 -12.91 -5.24
C THR A 274 -37.05 -13.41 -6.22
N GLY A 275 -36.70 -13.50 -7.51
CA GLY A 275 -37.64 -13.82 -8.60
C GLY A 275 -38.35 -12.61 -9.22
N LYS A 276 -38.65 -11.54 -8.45
CA LYS A 276 -39.23 -10.30 -9.00
C LYS A 276 -38.16 -9.37 -9.56
N ILE A 277 -37.02 -9.26 -8.89
CA ILE A 277 -35.91 -8.44 -9.38
C ILE A 277 -35.37 -9.00 -10.70
N GLU A 278 -35.33 -10.33 -10.84
CA GLU A 278 -34.86 -11.02 -12.06
C GLU A 278 -35.75 -10.78 -13.27
N SER A 279 -37.03 -10.45 -13.06
CA SER A 279 -37.95 -10.06 -14.14
C SER A 279 -37.87 -8.58 -14.53
N THR A 280 -37.13 -7.76 -13.75
CA THR A 280 -36.87 -6.36 -14.12
C THR A 280 -35.65 -6.28 -15.04
N PRO A 281 -35.55 -5.28 -15.94
CA PRO A 281 -34.38 -5.11 -16.80
C PRO A 281 -33.05 -5.08 -16.04
N HIS A 282 -33.05 -4.51 -14.83
CA HIS A 282 -31.88 -4.41 -13.97
C HIS A 282 -31.42 -5.77 -13.42
N GLY A 283 -32.33 -6.60 -12.91
CA GLY A 283 -31.98 -7.93 -12.39
C GLY A 283 -31.82 -8.99 -13.47
N PHE A 284 -32.51 -8.86 -14.61
CA PHE A 284 -32.35 -9.74 -15.77
C PHE A 284 -30.94 -9.64 -16.35
N PHE A 285 -30.42 -8.41 -16.50
CA PHE A 285 -29.04 -8.18 -16.93
C PHE A 285 -28.02 -8.75 -15.94
N ALA A 286 -28.24 -8.54 -14.64
CA ALA A 286 -27.39 -9.12 -13.59
C ALA A 286 -27.38 -10.66 -13.64
N LYS A 287 -28.51 -11.30 -13.94
CA LYS A 287 -28.63 -12.75 -14.10
C LYS A 287 -27.85 -13.27 -15.33
N ILE A 288 -27.91 -12.55 -16.45
CA ILE A 288 -27.14 -12.88 -17.66
C ILE A 288 -25.63 -12.77 -17.36
N MET A 289 -25.17 -11.66 -16.79
CA MET A 289 -23.76 -11.44 -16.44
C MET A 289 -23.25 -12.45 -15.40
N ALA A 290 -24.08 -12.80 -14.41
CA ALA A 290 -23.76 -13.82 -13.42
C ALA A 290 -23.64 -15.22 -14.06
N ASN A 291 -24.42 -15.51 -15.10
CA ASN A 291 -24.36 -16.77 -15.83
C ASN A 291 -23.18 -16.83 -16.82
N GLU A 292 -22.82 -15.73 -17.47
CA GLU A 292 -21.60 -15.63 -18.29
C GLU A 292 -20.34 -15.86 -17.46
N SER A 293 -20.32 -15.39 -16.21
CA SER A 293 -19.22 -15.63 -15.28
C SER A 293 -19.03 -17.11 -14.89
N LYS A 294 -20.00 -17.98 -15.19
CA LYS A 294 -19.97 -19.43 -14.93
C LYS A 294 -19.56 -20.26 -16.15
N GLN A 295 -19.49 -19.68 -17.36
CA GLN A 295 -19.11 -20.40 -18.58
C GLN A 295 -17.60 -20.39 -18.87
N GLY A 296 -16.82 -19.58 -18.15
CA GLY A 296 -15.37 -19.76 -18.06
C GLY A 296 -15.05 -20.49 -16.76
N SER A 297 -14.44 -21.68 -16.85
CA SER A 297 -13.72 -22.27 -15.73
C SER A 297 -12.76 -21.23 -15.17
N LYS A 298 -13.13 -20.56 -14.07
CA LYS A 298 -12.20 -19.79 -13.26
C LYS A 298 -11.34 -20.81 -12.52
N GLU A 299 -10.35 -21.36 -13.22
CA GLU A 299 -9.09 -21.66 -12.55
C GLU A 299 -8.71 -20.38 -11.83
N LYS A 300 -8.86 -20.39 -10.51
CA LYS A 300 -8.59 -19.27 -9.63
C LYS A 300 -7.16 -18.81 -9.96
N SER A 301 -7.05 -17.65 -10.61
CA SER A 301 -5.75 -17.07 -10.91
C SER A 301 -4.98 -16.96 -9.60
N LYS A 302 -3.76 -17.53 -9.55
CA LYS A 302 -2.90 -17.59 -8.36
C LYS A 302 -2.63 -16.23 -7.70
N THR A 303 -2.92 -15.13 -8.40
CA THR A 303 -2.84 -13.75 -7.91
C THR A 303 -3.98 -13.34 -6.96
N TRP A 304 -5.07 -14.10 -6.88
CA TRP A 304 -6.22 -13.80 -6.01
C TRP A 304 -6.31 -14.71 -4.77
N ASP A 305 -5.37 -15.65 -4.62
CA ASP A 305 -5.33 -16.55 -3.48
C ASP A 305 -4.50 -15.91 -2.35
N SER A 306 -5.16 -15.19 -1.45
CA SER A 306 -4.49 -14.63 -0.27
C SER A 306 -4.21 -15.77 0.71
N ARG A 307 -2.93 -16.02 1.02
CA ARG A 307 -2.52 -16.94 2.11
C ARG A 307 -2.80 -16.39 3.52
N ILE A 308 -3.42 -15.22 3.60
CA ILE A 308 -3.75 -14.55 4.85
C ILE A 308 -5.20 -14.92 5.18
N PRO A 309 -5.46 -15.70 6.25
CA PRO A 309 -6.82 -15.95 6.70
C PRO A 309 -7.41 -14.64 7.22
N PHE A 310 -8.36 -14.07 6.47
CA PHE A 310 -9.05 -12.82 6.83
C PHE A 310 -10.28 -13.06 7.73
N ASP A 311 -10.31 -14.13 8.53
CA ASP A 311 -11.36 -14.36 9.51
C ASP A 311 -10.98 -13.73 10.87
N HIS A 312 -11.12 -12.41 10.97
CA HIS A 312 -11.08 -11.71 12.26
C HIS A 312 -12.38 -11.87 13.06
N TYR A 313 -13.37 -12.58 12.50
CA TYR A 313 -14.63 -12.89 13.12
C TYR A 313 -14.97 -14.37 12.86
N ASN A 314 -14.56 -15.25 13.78
CA ASN A 314 -15.09 -16.61 13.87
C ASN A 314 -16.53 -16.54 14.42
N VAL A 315 -17.44 -15.96 13.65
CA VAL A 315 -18.86 -15.98 13.95
C VAL A 315 -19.42 -17.21 13.29
N ALA A 316 -20.04 -18.08 14.08
CA ALA A 316 -20.64 -19.29 13.57
C ALA A 316 -21.79 -18.91 12.62
N VAL A 317 -21.61 -19.11 11.32
CA VAL A 317 -22.62 -18.78 10.30
C VAL A 317 -23.42 -20.03 9.97
N GLY A 318 -24.74 -19.96 10.05
CA GLY A 318 -25.59 -21.06 9.62
C GLY A 318 -26.99 -20.98 10.22
N LYS A 319 -27.97 -21.49 9.47
CA LYS A 319 -29.39 -21.46 9.83
C LYS A 319 -29.64 -21.97 11.25
N ALA A 320 -28.96 -23.04 11.65
CA ALA A 320 -29.07 -23.64 12.98
C ALA A 320 -28.64 -22.69 14.12
N ILE A 321 -27.58 -21.89 13.92
CA ILE A 321 -27.10 -20.93 14.92
C ILE A 321 -28.06 -19.73 15.00
N THR A 322 -28.50 -19.20 13.86
CA THR A 322 -29.54 -18.15 13.82
C THR A 322 -30.85 -18.57 14.46
N ASP A 323 -31.29 -19.83 14.27
CA ASP A 323 -32.52 -20.35 14.89
C ASP A 323 -32.35 -20.56 16.41
N THR A 324 -31.11 -20.70 16.89
CA THR A 324 -30.77 -20.80 18.33
C THR A 324 -30.71 -19.43 18.99
N GLU A 325 -30.10 -18.44 18.33
CA GLU A 325 -30.03 -17.06 18.84
C GLU A 325 -31.37 -16.31 18.73
N PHE A 326 -32.17 -16.63 17.71
CA PHE A 326 -33.48 -16.03 17.45
C PHE A 326 -34.58 -17.09 17.34
N PRO A 327 -34.98 -17.72 18.47
CA PRO A 327 -36.08 -18.67 18.46
C PRO A 327 -37.35 -17.99 17.97
N ARG A 328 -38.02 -18.62 17.00
CA ARG A 328 -39.27 -18.10 16.44
C ARG A 328 -40.30 -17.89 17.55
N GLY A 329 -40.75 -16.66 17.71
CA GLY A 329 -41.77 -16.30 18.70
C GLY A 329 -43.04 -17.14 18.56
N LYS A 330 -43.78 -17.29 19.67
CA LYS A 330 -45.02 -18.08 19.71
C LYS A 330 -45.98 -17.61 18.61
N ARG A 331 -46.31 -18.51 17.69
CA ARG A 331 -47.30 -18.27 16.62
C ARG A 331 -48.67 -18.05 17.26
N THR A 332 -49.36 -16.99 16.86
CA THR A 332 -50.67 -16.60 17.37
C THR A 332 -51.85 -17.29 16.68
N ALA A 333 -51.61 -18.24 15.78
CA ALA A 333 -52.67 -19.00 15.11
C ALA A 333 -52.32 -20.50 14.97
N PRO A 334 -53.28 -21.41 15.23
CA PRO A 334 -53.12 -22.82 14.94
C PRO A 334 -53.12 -23.08 13.43
N GLN A 335 -52.27 -23.98 12.96
CA GLN A 335 -52.22 -24.40 11.56
C GLN A 335 -53.46 -25.24 11.24
N ILE A 336 -54.14 -24.90 10.14
CA ILE A 336 -55.13 -25.74 9.45
C ILE A 336 -54.39 -26.81 8.65
#